data_AF-A0A7V1A5L1-F1
#
_entry.id   AF-A0A7V1A5L1-F1
#
_cell.length_a   1.000
_cell.length_b   1.000
_cell.length_c   1.000
_cell.angle_alpha   90.00
_cell.angle_beta   90.00
_cell.angle_gamma   90.00
#
_symmetry.space_group_name_H-M   'P 1'
#
loop_
_entity.id
_entity.type
_entity.pdbx_description
1 polymer ?
#
loop_
_entity_poly.entity_id
_entity_poly.type
_entity_poly.pdbx_seq_one_letter_code
_entity_poly.pdbx_strand_id
1 'polypeptide(L)'
;MNVVKSIASLGLVGILAACGSADRYAVEMPPVTERVGIQFNAVEVRDVSLPSYAAADEIHMRASNGALVSSSDELWADAPERAVALELSENLSRLTSRRIASEPWPFEAYPDARLELRFSELLATEAGQFRASGQYFVAVLTGGRERSGLFDLSVAFDPKGGPAAIAKARGQLILDLASYIAKNGLK
;
A
#
# COMPACT_ATOMS: atom_id res chain seq x y z
N MET A 1 12.57 -41.25 68.23
CA MET A 1 12.76 -41.21 66.76
C MET A 1 11.73 -40.22 66.21
N ASN A 2 11.99 -39.30 65.26
CA ASN A 2 12.54 -39.47 63.88
C ASN A 2 11.65 -40.44 63.07
N VAL A 3 11.19 -40.19 61.83
CA VAL A 3 11.29 -39.04 60.88
C VAL A 3 10.11 -39.22 59.85
N VAL A 4 9.63 -38.32 58.97
CA VAL A 4 10.17 -37.14 58.25
C VAL A 4 9.05 -36.15 57.81
N LYS A 5 9.44 -35.12 57.06
CA LYS A 5 8.68 -34.09 56.30
C LYS A 5 7.41 -34.55 55.54
N SER A 6 6.52 -33.59 55.27
CA SER A 6 6.28 -33.12 53.88
C SER A 6 5.62 -31.73 53.84
N ILE A 7 6.20 -30.80 53.07
CA ILE A 7 5.64 -29.47 52.78
C ILE A 7 4.92 -29.58 51.43
N ALA A 8 3.60 -29.36 51.42
CA ALA A 8 2.80 -29.42 50.20
C ALA A 8 2.71 -28.03 49.53
N SER A 9 3.75 -27.67 48.78
CA SER A 9 3.77 -26.46 47.94
C SER A 9 3.95 -26.84 46.48
N LEU A 10 2.84 -26.95 45.73
CA LEU A 10 2.78 -26.93 44.26
C LEU A 10 1.29 -26.88 43.82
N GLY A 11 0.90 -26.15 42.77
CA GLY A 11 1.68 -25.20 41.98
C GLY A 11 0.77 -24.36 41.07
N LEU A 12 1.08 -23.07 40.93
CA LEU A 12 0.41 -22.19 39.96
C LEU A 12 1.03 -22.43 38.58
N VAL A 13 0.34 -23.17 37.72
CA VAL A 13 0.76 -23.39 36.33
C VAL A 13 0.48 -22.11 35.53
N GLY A 14 1.48 -21.24 35.45
CA GLY A 14 1.44 -20.08 34.57
C GLY A 14 1.49 -20.52 33.12
N ILE A 15 0.34 -20.46 32.42
CA ILE A 15 0.30 -20.60 30.96
C ILE A 15 0.95 -19.34 30.38
N LEU A 16 2.23 -19.45 30.04
CA LEU A 16 2.90 -18.49 29.18
C LEU A 16 2.26 -18.56 27.79
N ALA A 17 1.27 -17.70 27.56
CA ALA A 17 0.79 -17.42 26.22
C ALA A 17 1.98 -16.88 25.41
N ALA A 18 2.46 -17.68 24.46
CA ALA A 18 3.49 -17.27 23.53
C ALA A 18 2.90 -16.18 22.62
N CYS A 19 3.10 -14.93 23.01
CA CYS A 19 2.67 -13.77 22.24
C CYS A 19 3.61 -13.65 21.02
N GLY A 20 3.27 -14.37 19.96
CA GLY A 20 3.95 -14.24 18.67
C GLY A 20 3.78 -12.82 18.13
N SER A 21 4.89 -12.16 17.84
CA SER A 21 4.87 -10.88 17.13
C SER A 21 4.77 -11.17 15.63
N ALA A 22 3.65 -10.81 15.01
CA ALA A 22 3.52 -10.82 13.55
C ALA A 22 4.58 -9.89 12.92
N ASP A 23 5.18 -10.35 11.81
CA ASP A 23 6.14 -9.56 11.05
C ASP A 23 5.41 -8.44 10.29
N ARG A 24 6.04 -7.25 10.24
CA ARG A 24 5.50 -6.06 9.57
C ARG A 24 6.38 -5.59 8.43
N TYR A 25 5.88 -5.71 7.21
CA TYR A 25 6.59 -5.40 5.98
C TYR A 25 6.29 -3.97 5.50
N ALA A 26 7.32 -3.13 5.50
CA ALA A 26 7.26 -1.80 4.89
C ALA A 26 7.49 -1.88 3.38
N VAL A 27 6.86 -0.97 2.63
CA VAL A 27 7.05 -0.84 1.17
C VAL A 27 8.25 0.05 0.90
N GLU A 28 9.28 -0.50 0.26
CA GLU A 28 10.41 0.28 -0.26
C GLU A 28 10.04 0.85 -1.64
N MET A 29 9.97 2.18 -1.75
CA MET A 29 9.77 2.85 -3.04
C MET A 29 11.07 2.85 -3.86
N PRO A 30 11.08 2.33 -5.10
CA PRO A 30 12.27 2.35 -5.94
C PRO A 30 12.65 3.79 -6.39
N PRO A 31 13.92 4.02 -6.75
CA PRO A 31 14.40 5.35 -7.10
C PRO A 31 13.78 5.88 -8.39
N VAL A 32 13.22 7.09 -8.34
CA VAL A 32 12.65 7.78 -9.51
C VAL A 32 13.76 8.30 -10.43
N THR A 33 13.85 7.74 -11.64
CA THR A 33 14.91 8.03 -12.62
C THR A 33 14.48 8.92 -13.79
N GLU A 34 13.17 9.16 -13.99
CA GLU A 34 12.63 10.04 -15.01
C GLU A 34 12.00 11.31 -14.44
N ARG A 35 11.61 12.26 -15.31
CA ARG A 35 10.80 13.43 -14.95
C ARG A 35 9.64 13.61 -15.91
N VAL A 36 8.47 14.00 -15.40
CA VAL A 36 7.21 14.14 -16.16
C VAL A 36 6.61 15.52 -15.92
N GLY A 37 6.39 16.28 -16.99
CA GLY A 37 5.67 17.56 -16.92
C GLY A 37 4.16 17.35 -16.75
N ILE A 38 3.54 18.11 -15.85
CA ILE A 38 2.08 18.12 -15.61
C ILE A 38 1.54 19.56 -15.62
N GLN A 39 0.25 19.73 -15.95
CA GLN A 39 -0.40 21.05 -16.03
C GLN A 39 -0.45 21.76 -14.66
N PHE A 40 -0.70 21.00 -13.60
CA PHE A 40 -0.89 21.52 -12.24
C PHE A 40 0.44 21.88 -11.55
N ASN A 41 0.42 22.88 -10.68
CA ASN A 41 1.52 23.28 -9.81
C ASN A 41 1.36 22.67 -8.41
N ALA A 42 0.12 22.46 -7.97
CA ALA A 42 -0.25 21.80 -6.72
C ALA A 42 -1.36 20.75 -6.93
N VAL A 43 -1.21 19.55 -6.37
CA VAL A 43 -2.22 18.47 -6.44
C VAL A 43 -2.33 17.77 -5.09
N GLU A 44 -3.56 17.66 -4.58
CA GLU A 44 -3.89 16.84 -3.41
C GLU A 44 -4.19 15.40 -3.87
N VAL A 45 -3.52 14.41 -3.28
CA VAL A 45 -3.83 12.98 -3.45
C VAL A 45 -4.74 12.57 -2.31
N ARG A 46 -5.98 12.19 -2.61
CA ARG A 46 -6.95 11.72 -1.61
C ARG A 46 -6.60 10.30 -1.17
N ASP A 47 -7.08 9.87 -0.01
CA ASP A 47 -7.00 8.47 0.42
C ASP A 47 -7.65 7.57 -0.63
N VAL A 48 -7.02 6.43 -0.92
CA VAL A 48 -7.45 5.57 -2.02
C VAL A 48 -8.51 4.57 -1.58
N SER A 49 -9.53 4.37 -2.41
CA SER A 49 -10.53 3.33 -2.16
C SER A 49 -9.98 1.97 -2.59
N LEU A 50 -9.78 1.07 -1.62
CA LEU A 50 -9.31 -0.30 -1.83
C LEU A 50 -10.44 -1.33 -1.66
N PRO A 51 -10.36 -2.50 -2.33
CA PRO A 51 -11.13 -3.68 -1.96
C PRO A 51 -10.81 -4.12 -0.52
N SER A 52 -11.77 -4.70 0.20
CA SER A 52 -11.61 -5.04 1.63
C SER A 52 -10.44 -5.99 1.95
N TYR A 53 -10.05 -6.86 1.01
CA TYR A 53 -8.86 -7.72 1.16
C TYR A 53 -7.53 -6.96 1.00
N ALA A 54 -7.54 -5.83 0.28
CA ALA A 54 -6.37 -4.98 0.05
C ALA A 54 -6.25 -3.87 1.09
N ALA A 55 -7.36 -3.52 1.75
CA ALA A 55 -7.44 -2.63 2.92
C ALA A 55 -7.02 -3.30 4.24
N ALA A 56 -6.89 -4.63 4.26
CA ALA A 56 -6.54 -5.37 5.47
C ALA A 56 -5.06 -5.21 5.84
N ASP A 57 -4.74 -5.23 7.14
CA ASP A 57 -3.37 -5.33 7.64
C ASP A 57 -2.63 -6.56 7.06
N GLU A 58 -3.33 -7.67 6.79
CA GLU A 58 -2.72 -8.92 6.28
C GLU A 58 -2.36 -8.85 4.79
N ILE A 59 -1.20 -9.41 4.44
CA ILE A 59 -0.69 -9.44 3.06
C ILE A 59 -1.40 -10.54 2.27
N HIS A 60 -2.41 -10.14 1.48
CA HIS A 60 -3.22 -11.05 0.67
C HIS A 60 -2.57 -11.42 -0.67
N MET A 61 -2.62 -12.71 -1.01
CA MET A 61 -2.22 -13.28 -2.29
C MET A 61 -3.37 -14.09 -2.92
N ARG A 62 -3.54 -14.01 -4.24
CA ARG A 62 -4.44 -14.91 -4.98
C ARG A 62 -3.73 -16.21 -5.35
N ALA A 63 -4.23 -17.32 -4.84
CA ALA A 63 -3.82 -18.67 -5.21
C ALA A 63 -4.32 -19.04 -6.63
N SER A 64 -3.69 -20.04 -7.24
CA SER A 64 -3.98 -20.57 -8.58
C SER A 64 -5.41 -21.09 -8.77
N ASN A 65 -6.10 -21.46 -7.69
CA ASN A 65 -7.52 -21.82 -7.69
C ASN A 65 -8.48 -20.61 -7.62
N GLY A 66 -7.95 -19.38 -7.57
CA GLY A 66 -8.71 -18.13 -7.46
C GLY A 66 -9.03 -17.69 -6.03
N ALA A 67 -8.77 -18.51 -5.00
CA ALA A 67 -8.94 -18.12 -3.61
C ALA A 67 -7.95 -17.01 -3.21
N LEU A 68 -8.35 -16.15 -2.28
CA LEU A 68 -7.42 -15.25 -1.59
C LEU A 68 -6.93 -15.96 -0.32
N VAL A 69 -5.62 -15.91 -0.09
CA VAL A 69 -4.93 -16.46 1.07
C VAL A 69 -4.05 -15.39 1.70
N SER A 70 -3.91 -15.45 3.01
CA SER A 70 -3.17 -14.51 3.85
C SER A 70 -2.67 -15.23 5.11
N SER A 71 -1.87 -14.53 5.92
CA SER A 71 -1.45 -14.99 7.25
C SER A 71 -1.59 -13.83 8.24
N SER A 72 -2.09 -14.13 9.45
CA SER A 72 -2.11 -13.17 10.56
C SER A 72 -0.71 -12.78 11.04
N ASP A 73 0.30 -13.57 10.67
CA ASP A 73 1.70 -13.35 11.01
C ASP A 73 2.45 -12.50 9.96
N GLU A 74 1.83 -12.21 8.81
CA GLU A 74 2.44 -11.49 7.67
C GLU A 74 1.66 -10.20 7.35
N LEU A 75 2.02 -9.11 8.02
CA LEU A 75 1.26 -7.85 8.00
C LEU A 75 1.98 -6.73 7.24
N TRP A 76 1.25 -5.78 6.70
CA TRP A 76 1.79 -4.50 6.27
C TRP A 76 2.29 -3.68 7.47
N ALA A 77 3.33 -2.86 7.28
CA ALA A 77 3.82 -1.96 8.32
C ALA A 77 2.91 -0.74 8.58
N ASP A 78 1.98 -0.44 7.67
CA ASP A 78 0.99 0.63 7.82
C ASP A 78 -0.32 0.29 7.07
N ALA A 79 -1.41 0.96 7.45
CA ALA A 79 -2.75 0.84 6.87
C ALA A 79 -2.72 1.07 5.34
N PRO A 80 -3.14 0.10 4.51
CA PRO A 80 -2.91 0.13 3.07
C PRO A 80 -3.42 1.36 2.32
N GLU A 81 -4.63 1.87 2.62
CA GLU A 81 -5.21 3.04 1.96
C GLU A 81 -4.31 4.28 2.12
N ARG A 82 -3.90 4.56 3.36
CA ARG A 82 -3.03 5.69 3.68
C ARG A 82 -1.63 5.50 3.09
N ALA A 83 -1.09 4.29 3.21
CA ALA A 83 0.23 3.95 2.68
C ALA A 83 0.30 4.14 1.15
N VAL A 84 -0.70 3.66 0.40
CA VAL A 84 -0.76 3.87 -1.06
C VAL A 84 -0.95 5.35 -1.42
N ALA A 85 -1.76 6.11 -0.69
CA ALA A 85 -1.92 7.55 -0.93
C ALA A 85 -0.61 8.34 -0.69
N LEU A 86 0.13 8.00 0.37
CA LEU A 86 1.46 8.54 0.65
C LEU A 86 2.47 8.17 -0.45
N GLU A 87 2.58 6.87 -0.79
CA GLU A 87 3.47 6.36 -1.84
C GLU A 87 3.20 7.02 -3.21
N LEU A 88 1.92 7.22 -3.58
CA LEU A 88 1.55 7.95 -4.78
C LEU A 88 1.94 9.43 -4.71
N SER A 89 1.71 10.10 -3.58
CA SER A 89 2.05 11.51 -3.42
C SER A 89 3.55 11.77 -3.50
N GLU A 90 4.37 10.90 -2.89
CA GLU A 90 5.83 10.95 -2.96
C GLU A 90 6.35 10.69 -4.38
N ASN A 91 5.88 9.62 -5.02
CA ASN A 91 6.31 9.29 -6.38
C ASN A 91 5.90 10.38 -7.38
N LEU A 92 4.69 10.92 -7.28
CA LEU A 92 4.25 12.06 -8.11
C LEU A 92 5.09 13.32 -7.84
N SER A 93 5.41 13.63 -6.58
CA SER A 93 6.29 14.76 -6.22
C SER A 93 7.68 14.61 -6.86
N ARG A 94 8.28 13.42 -6.72
CA ARG A 94 9.59 13.07 -7.29
C ARG A 94 9.58 13.04 -8.82
N LEU A 95 8.52 12.53 -9.46
CA LEU A 95 8.37 12.53 -10.93
C LEU A 95 8.20 13.94 -11.50
N THR A 96 7.45 14.82 -10.83
CA THR A 96 6.94 16.06 -11.45
C THR A 96 7.59 17.35 -10.99
N SER A 97 8.32 17.34 -9.85
CA SER A 97 8.80 18.56 -9.16
C SER A 97 7.69 19.56 -8.80
N ARG A 98 6.44 19.08 -8.62
CA ARG A 98 5.29 19.90 -8.22
C ARG A 98 4.95 19.72 -6.74
N ARG A 99 4.10 20.58 -6.20
CA ARG A 99 3.60 20.47 -4.82
C ARG A 99 2.53 19.38 -4.74
N ILE A 100 2.97 18.14 -4.57
CA ILE A 100 2.08 17.00 -4.33
C ILE A 100 2.13 16.64 -2.85
N ALA A 101 0.98 16.35 -2.25
CA ALA A 101 0.84 15.81 -0.90
C ALA A 101 -0.40 14.92 -0.82
N SER A 102 -0.41 13.95 0.09
CA SER A 102 -1.63 13.22 0.46
C SER A 102 -2.62 14.12 1.19
N GLU A 103 -3.82 13.62 1.46
CA GLU A 103 -4.72 14.23 2.43
C GLU A 103 -4.26 13.96 3.88
N PRO A 104 -4.70 14.77 4.86
CA PRO A 104 -5.34 16.08 4.69
C PRO A 104 -4.35 17.11 4.09
N TRP A 105 -4.82 17.90 3.12
CA TRP A 105 -3.98 18.87 2.41
C TRP A 105 -3.24 19.84 3.36
N PRO A 106 -1.88 19.85 3.39
CA PRO A 106 -1.13 20.50 4.46
C PRO A 106 -0.73 21.97 4.15
N PHE A 107 -1.41 22.64 3.21
CA PHE A 107 -1.08 24.02 2.80
C PHE A 107 -2.32 24.94 2.80
N GLU A 108 -2.15 26.16 3.31
CA GLU A 108 -3.17 27.23 3.32
C GLU A 108 -3.75 27.55 1.93
N ALA A 109 -2.91 27.48 0.90
CA ALA A 109 -3.34 27.63 -0.49
C ALA A 109 -3.89 26.30 -1.00
N TYR A 110 -5.15 26.29 -1.44
CA TYR A 110 -5.82 25.14 -2.06
C TYR A 110 -4.99 24.52 -3.21
N PRO A 111 -5.12 23.20 -3.44
CA PRO A 111 -4.50 22.55 -4.60
C PRO A 111 -5.19 22.96 -5.90
N ASP A 112 -4.48 22.93 -7.03
CA ASP A 112 -5.07 23.22 -8.34
C ASP A 112 -6.03 22.08 -8.76
N ALA A 113 -5.71 20.84 -8.36
CA ALA A 113 -6.50 19.64 -8.62
C ALA A 113 -6.48 18.64 -7.45
N ARG A 114 -7.48 17.76 -7.43
CA ARG A 114 -7.58 16.58 -6.55
C ARG A 114 -7.50 15.31 -7.36
N LEU A 115 -6.59 14.41 -6.97
CA LEU A 115 -6.46 13.07 -7.50
C LEU A 115 -7.13 12.08 -6.53
N GLU A 116 -8.09 11.31 -7.03
CA GLU A 116 -8.74 10.19 -6.32
C GLU A 116 -8.50 8.89 -7.10
N LEU A 117 -8.27 7.77 -6.40
CA LEU A 117 -8.14 6.44 -7.00
C LEU A 117 -9.11 5.46 -6.37
N ARG A 118 -9.70 4.60 -7.19
CA ARG A 118 -10.56 3.48 -6.79
C ARG A 118 -10.03 2.20 -7.41
N PHE A 119 -9.45 1.34 -6.59
CA PHE A 119 -8.89 0.06 -7.02
C PHE A 119 -10.00 -1.00 -7.07
N SER A 120 -10.08 -1.73 -8.18
CA SER A 120 -10.80 -3.00 -8.26
C SER A 120 -9.90 -4.18 -7.84
N GLU A 121 -8.59 -4.00 -7.95
CA GLU A 121 -7.59 -5.02 -7.67
C GLU A 121 -6.31 -4.36 -7.14
N LEU A 122 -5.73 -4.91 -6.08
CA LEU A 122 -4.39 -4.58 -5.56
C LEU A 122 -3.89 -5.76 -4.70
N LEU A 123 -3.14 -6.71 -5.28
CA LEU A 123 -2.67 -7.91 -4.58
C LEU A 123 -1.56 -8.68 -5.29
N ALA A 124 -0.90 -9.56 -4.55
CA ALA A 124 0.00 -10.57 -5.07
C ALA A 124 -0.74 -11.76 -5.72
N THR A 125 -0.04 -12.53 -6.55
CA THR A 125 -0.55 -13.80 -7.10
C THR A 125 0.51 -14.89 -6.97
N GLU A 126 0.07 -16.13 -6.79
CA GLU A 126 0.95 -17.32 -6.72
C GLU A 126 1.83 -17.48 -7.99
N ALA A 127 1.38 -16.92 -9.12
CA ALA A 127 2.12 -16.85 -10.38
C ALA A 127 3.25 -15.79 -10.42
N GLY A 128 3.57 -15.14 -9.29
CA GLY A 128 4.66 -14.16 -9.19
C GLY A 128 4.35 -12.82 -9.86
N GLN A 129 3.08 -12.42 -9.94
CA GLN A 129 2.66 -11.09 -10.41
C GLN A 129 1.96 -10.33 -9.29
N PHE A 130 2.45 -9.14 -8.94
CA PHE A 130 1.70 -8.18 -8.13
C PHE A 130 0.89 -7.30 -9.09
N ARG A 131 -0.44 -7.32 -8.97
CA ARG A 131 -1.35 -6.65 -9.91
C ARG A 131 -2.12 -5.53 -9.25
N ALA A 132 -2.40 -4.49 -10.02
CA ALA A 132 -3.38 -3.48 -9.68
C ALA A 132 -4.26 -3.11 -10.88
N SER A 133 -5.55 -2.97 -10.66
CA SER A 133 -6.49 -2.43 -11.63
C SER A 133 -7.50 -1.52 -10.95
N GLY A 134 -8.03 -0.54 -11.68
CA GLY A 134 -8.97 0.43 -11.11
C GLY A 134 -9.22 1.63 -11.99
N GLN A 135 -9.72 2.71 -11.37
CA GLN A 135 -9.99 4.00 -12.00
C GLN A 135 -9.33 5.13 -11.22
N TYR A 136 -8.84 6.14 -11.94
CA TYR A 136 -8.40 7.41 -11.37
C TYR A 136 -9.35 8.54 -11.79
N PHE A 137 -9.46 9.56 -10.94
CA PHE A 137 -10.24 10.78 -11.17
C PHE A 137 -9.42 12.01 -10.80
N VAL A 138 -9.47 13.05 -11.63
CA VAL A 138 -8.78 14.32 -11.46
C VAL A 138 -9.80 15.44 -11.56
N ALA A 139 -10.25 15.94 -10.40
CA ALA A 139 -11.13 17.09 -10.27
C ALA A 139 -10.31 18.38 -10.21
N VAL A 140 -10.72 19.45 -10.88
CA VAL A 140 -9.93 20.68 -11.03
C VAL A 140 -10.59 21.85 -10.29
N LEU A 141 -9.93 22.36 -9.26
CA LEU A 141 -10.51 23.36 -8.34
C LEU A 141 -10.43 24.78 -8.89
N THR A 142 -9.40 25.09 -9.68
CA THR A 142 -9.19 26.42 -10.30
C THR A 142 -10.00 26.64 -11.57
N GLY A 143 -10.89 25.71 -11.93
CA GLY A 143 -11.50 25.61 -13.24
C GLY A 143 -10.56 24.99 -14.28
N GLY A 144 -11.11 24.19 -15.18
CA GLY A 144 -10.34 23.45 -16.19
C GLY A 144 -11.12 22.25 -16.72
N ARG A 145 -10.42 21.32 -17.37
CA ARG A 145 -11.00 20.04 -17.81
C ARG A 145 -10.66 18.94 -16.81
N GLU A 146 -11.69 18.42 -16.14
CA GLU A 146 -11.57 17.20 -15.35
C GLU A 146 -11.22 15.99 -16.23
N ARG A 147 -10.53 15.01 -15.63
CA ARG A 147 -10.06 13.81 -16.32
C ARG A 147 -10.33 12.57 -15.47
N SER A 148 -10.62 11.45 -16.12
CA SER A 148 -10.65 10.14 -15.49
C SER A 148 -10.15 9.09 -16.47
N GLY A 149 -9.81 7.91 -15.96
CA GLY A 149 -9.39 6.79 -16.80
C GLY A 149 -9.21 5.51 -16.00
N LEU A 150 -9.17 4.39 -16.72
CA LEU A 150 -8.83 3.08 -16.18
C LEU A 150 -7.31 2.93 -16.04
N PHE A 151 -6.88 2.05 -15.14
CA PHE A 151 -5.53 1.50 -15.14
C PHE A 151 -5.60 -0.03 -14.94
N ASP A 152 -4.64 -0.73 -15.55
CA ASP A 152 -4.31 -2.13 -15.29
C ASP A 152 -2.79 -2.24 -15.41
N LEU A 153 -2.12 -2.69 -14.34
CA LEU A 153 -0.67 -2.76 -14.20
C LEU A 153 -0.28 -4.05 -13.46
N SER A 154 0.90 -4.59 -13.79
CA SER A 154 1.45 -5.77 -13.16
C SER A 154 2.98 -5.72 -13.08
N VAL A 155 3.53 -6.00 -11.90
CA VAL A 155 4.97 -6.13 -11.67
C VAL A 155 5.30 -7.58 -11.30
N ALA A 156 6.30 -8.16 -11.96
CA ALA A 156 6.78 -9.50 -11.68
C ALA A 156 7.66 -9.54 -10.41
N PHE A 157 7.53 -10.61 -9.62
CA PHE A 157 8.35 -10.90 -8.45
C PHE A 157 8.62 -12.41 -8.31
N ASP A 158 9.61 -12.81 -7.52
CA ASP A 158 9.85 -14.23 -7.20
C ASP A 158 8.91 -14.66 -6.06
N PRO A 159 7.97 -15.62 -6.27
CA PRO A 159 7.11 -16.14 -5.21
C PRO A 159 7.88 -16.68 -4.01
N LYS A 160 9.13 -17.14 -4.19
CA LYS A 160 9.98 -17.68 -3.13
C LYS A 160 10.58 -16.60 -2.23
N GLY A 161 10.48 -15.33 -2.62
CA GLY A 161 10.92 -14.18 -1.82
C GLY A 161 9.92 -13.72 -0.76
N GLY A 162 8.74 -14.37 -0.66
CA GLY A 162 7.75 -14.13 0.40
C GLY A 162 7.19 -12.70 0.43
N PRO A 163 6.68 -12.25 1.58
CA PRO A 163 6.05 -10.93 1.71
C PRO A 163 7.00 -9.76 1.42
N ALA A 164 8.30 -9.91 1.66
CA ALA A 164 9.31 -8.91 1.31
C ALA A 164 9.41 -8.68 -0.21
N ALA A 165 9.31 -9.74 -1.02
CA ALA A 165 9.25 -9.61 -2.47
C ALA A 165 7.92 -8.98 -2.94
N ILE A 166 6.81 -9.30 -2.27
CA ILE A 166 5.50 -8.69 -2.52
C ILE A 166 5.52 -7.18 -2.21
N ALA A 167 6.09 -6.76 -1.07
CA ALA A 167 6.20 -5.36 -0.69
C ALA A 167 7.05 -4.55 -1.69
N LYS A 168 8.17 -5.13 -2.16
CA LYS A 168 8.99 -4.53 -3.22
C LYS A 168 8.26 -4.43 -4.57
N ALA A 169 7.47 -5.45 -4.94
CA ALA A 169 6.67 -5.44 -6.16
C ALA A 169 5.56 -4.38 -6.11
N ARG A 170 4.93 -4.19 -4.95
CA ARG A 170 4.00 -3.07 -4.69
C ARG A 170 4.69 -1.72 -4.87
N GLY A 171 5.87 -1.51 -4.28
CA GLY A 171 6.61 -0.26 -4.38
C GLY A 171 6.90 0.15 -5.82
N GLN A 172 7.31 -0.80 -6.67
CA GLN A 172 7.48 -0.57 -8.11
C GLN A 172 6.15 -0.30 -8.81
N LEU A 173 5.11 -1.09 -8.55
CA LEU A 173 3.81 -0.91 -9.20
C LEU A 173 3.18 0.46 -8.88
N ILE A 174 3.37 0.98 -7.67
CA ILE A 174 2.87 2.31 -7.29
C ILE A 174 3.68 3.44 -7.95
N LEU A 175 4.99 3.26 -8.18
CA LEU A 175 5.78 4.18 -9.02
C LEU A 175 5.29 4.15 -10.48
N ASP A 176 5.05 2.96 -11.04
CA ASP A 176 4.55 2.79 -12.41
C ASP A 176 3.16 3.45 -12.58
N LEU A 177 2.29 3.30 -11.57
CA LEU A 177 0.98 3.95 -11.50
C LEU A 177 1.08 5.48 -11.38
N ALA A 178 1.99 6.00 -10.55
CA ALA A 178 2.27 7.43 -10.46
C ALA A 178 2.76 8.00 -11.80
N SER A 179 3.66 7.29 -12.49
CA SER A 179 4.13 7.65 -13.83
C SER A 179 2.99 7.64 -14.87
N TYR A 180 2.15 6.60 -14.84
CA TYR A 180 0.98 6.48 -15.70
C TYR A 180 -0.01 7.64 -15.48
N ILE A 181 -0.32 7.99 -14.23
CA ILE A 181 -1.24 9.07 -13.88
C ILE A 181 -0.64 10.44 -14.23
N ALA A 182 0.65 10.68 -14.00
CA ALA A 182 1.31 11.91 -14.44
C ALA A 182 1.21 12.09 -15.96
N LYS A 183 1.46 11.02 -16.73
CA LYS A 183 1.44 11.02 -18.22
C LYS A 183 0.03 11.04 -18.83
N ASN A 184 -1.03 10.69 -18.08
CA ASN A 184 -2.38 10.55 -18.63
C ASN A 184 -3.47 11.35 -17.93
N GLY A 185 -3.45 11.40 -16.60
CA GLY A 185 -4.42 12.10 -15.77
C GLY A 185 -4.04 13.54 -15.43
N LEU A 186 -2.75 13.89 -15.38
CA LEU A 186 -2.29 15.24 -14.97
C LEU A 186 -1.76 16.11 -16.14
N LYS A 187 -1.95 15.66 -17.39
CA LYS A 187 -1.56 16.34 -18.64
C LYS A 187 -2.58 17.34 -19.17
#